data_AF-A0A836KA26-F1
#
_entry.id   AF-A0A836KA26-F1
#
_cell.length_a   1.000
_cell.length_b   1.000
_cell.length_c   1.000
_cell.angle_alpha   90.00
_cell.angle_beta   90.00
_cell.angle_gamma   90.00
#
_symmetry.space_group_name_H-M   'P 1'
#
loop_
_entity.id
_entity.type
_entity.pdbx_description
1 polymer ?
#
loop_
_entity_poly.entity_id
_entity_poly.type
_entity_poly.pdbx_seq_one_letter_code
_entity_poly.pdbx_strand_id
1 'polypeptide(L)'
;MVLCGRCGEPCLLLLPLALTLLYFCGLVVSVVNTVYLRRRRNLYGGALINAHLSFCVISAFVFFFLSAVTWFWSFKYASNHAERIWRLSVGLWFMFLFRDLPLLIIETQAFLLTGWRNGSFADASLILQIIFFVGSALASWTTIAWYLAGFLERQLGSAAPVDREGKSDKIPMAPQVCMQLAAATEHPPSLPIQDMHYILANPPRQATSAENPSWSNLPSDFNAAAFAAPPPHTASVHQHNVSVRNFEGSRLVGAKNDLRALASEDDVGPHPAVI
;
A
#
# COMPACT_ATOMS: atom_id res chain seq x y z
N MET A 1 15.65 -5.86 -19.90
CA MET A 1 15.43 -6.13 -18.47
C MET A 1 16.77 -5.96 -17.78
N VAL A 2 17.09 -4.72 -17.38
CA VAL A 2 18.39 -4.35 -16.83
C VAL A 2 18.38 -4.73 -15.35
N LEU A 3 19.15 -5.75 -14.98
CA LEU A 3 19.42 -6.13 -13.60
C LEU A 3 20.35 -5.06 -13.00
N CYS A 4 19.74 -4.01 -12.44
CA CYS A 4 20.44 -2.91 -11.79
C CYS A 4 21.10 -3.41 -10.50
N GLY A 5 22.43 -3.40 -10.46
CA GLY A 5 23.27 -3.89 -9.37
C GLY A 5 23.30 -2.99 -8.13
N ARG A 6 22.17 -2.82 -7.43
CA ARG A 6 22.15 -2.40 -6.02
C ARG A 6 21.78 -3.59 -5.14
N CYS A 7 22.81 -4.24 -4.60
CA CYS A 7 22.79 -5.50 -3.87
C CYS A 7 22.14 -5.43 -2.45
N GLY A 8 21.16 -4.54 -2.24
CA GLY A 8 20.51 -4.31 -0.93
C GLY A 8 19.01 -4.61 -0.90
N GLU A 9 18.35 -4.79 -2.05
CA GLU A 9 16.90 -5.04 -2.14
C GLU A 9 16.46 -6.51 -2.38
N PRO A 10 17.29 -7.57 -2.29
CA PRO A 10 16.84 -8.92 -2.65
C PRO A 10 15.77 -9.47 -1.69
N CYS A 11 15.68 -8.96 -0.46
CA CYS A 11 14.75 -9.47 0.55
C CYS A 11 13.28 -9.11 0.26
N LEU A 12 13.01 -7.96 -0.35
CA LEU A 12 11.62 -7.49 -0.57
C LEU A 12 10.90 -8.25 -1.70
N LEU A 13 11.65 -8.77 -2.67
CA LEU A 13 11.10 -9.64 -3.72
C LEU A 13 10.92 -11.08 -3.25
N LEU A 14 11.72 -11.51 -2.27
CA LEU A 14 11.60 -12.85 -1.68
C LEU A 14 10.43 -12.96 -0.71
N LEU A 15 10.05 -11.84 -0.07
CA LEU A 15 9.00 -11.82 0.97
C LEU A 15 7.64 -12.39 0.50
N PRO A 16 7.05 -12.01 -0.65
CA PRO A 16 5.76 -12.55 -1.09
C PRO A 16 5.84 -14.06 -1.38
N LEU A 17 6.97 -14.51 -1.95
CA LEU A 17 7.22 -15.92 -2.21
C LEU A 17 7.36 -16.71 -0.90
N ALA A 18 8.12 -16.17 0.06
CA ALA A 18 8.30 -16.77 1.38
C ALA A 18 6.98 -16.88 2.14
N LEU A 19 6.13 -15.84 2.11
CA LEU A 19 4.78 -15.89 2.67
C LEU A 19 3.93 -16.96 1.99
N THR A 20 3.95 -17.02 0.66
CA THR A 20 3.20 -18.03 -0.11
C THR A 20 3.60 -19.45 0.31
N LEU A 21 4.90 -19.74 0.35
CA LEU A 21 5.41 -21.05 0.74
C LEU A 21 5.11 -21.38 2.21
N LEU A 22 5.30 -20.41 3.10
CA LEU A 22 5.07 -20.57 4.53
C LEU A 22 3.59 -20.91 4.81
N TYR A 23 2.65 -20.16 4.22
CA TYR A 23 1.23 -20.41 4.38
C TYR A 23 0.77 -21.70 3.68
N PHE A 24 1.38 -22.07 2.55
CA PHE A 24 1.14 -23.36 1.92
C PHE A 24 1.55 -24.52 2.84
N CYS A 25 2.74 -24.47 3.42
CA CYS A 25 3.20 -25.46 4.40
C CYS A 25 2.26 -25.51 5.61
N GLY A 26 1.87 -24.35 6.14
CA GLY A 26 0.92 -24.26 7.25
C GLY A 26 -0.44 -24.88 6.92
N LEU A 27 -0.94 -24.71 5.70
CA LEU A 27 -2.17 -25.32 5.22
C LEU A 27 -2.06 -26.85 5.14
N VAL A 28 -0.93 -27.37 4.64
CA VAL A 28 -0.67 -28.82 4.61
C VAL A 28 -0.66 -29.38 6.03
N VAL A 29 -0.02 -28.71 6.98
CA VAL A 29 -0.01 -29.12 8.39
C VAL A 29 -1.44 -29.16 8.96
N SER A 30 -2.27 -28.13 8.72
CA SER A 30 -3.67 -28.12 9.16
C SER A 30 -4.51 -29.25 8.54
N VAL A 31 -4.28 -29.59 7.27
CA VAL A 31 -4.95 -30.74 6.62
C VAL A 31 -4.53 -32.06 7.26
N VAL A 32 -3.23 -32.26 7.50
CA VAL A 32 -2.72 -33.46 8.20
C VAL A 32 -3.27 -33.52 9.62
N ASN A 33 -3.38 -32.38 10.32
CA ASN A 33 -3.98 -32.31 11.65
C ASN A 33 -5.45 -32.72 11.61
N THR A 34 -6.21 -32.32 10.58
CA THR A 34 -7.59 -32.77 10.40
C THR A 34 -7.70 -34.29 10.28
N VAL A 35 -6.80 -34.93 9.52
CA VAL A 35 -6.74 -36.40 9.42
C VAL A 35 -6.42 -37.04 10.77
N TYR A 36 -5.50 -36.43 11.53
CA TYR A 36 -5.15 -36.86 12.88
C TYR A 36 -6.35 -36.79 13.84
N LEU A 37 -7.06 -35.66 13.88
CA LEU A 37 -8.27 -35.45 14.69
C LEU A 37 -9.38 -36.44 14.29
N ARG A 38 -9.55 -36.70 12.99
CA ARG A 38 -10.53 -37.67 12.48
C ARG A 38 -10.25 -39.09 12.96
N ARG A 39 -8.98 -39.49 13.07
CA ARG A 39 -8.59 -40.80 13.64
C ARG A 39 -8.96 -40.92 15.12
N ARG A 40 -9.13 -39.81 15.83
CA ARG A 40 -9.51 -39.73 17.25
C ARG A 40 -10.92 -39.18 17.46
N ARG A 41 -11.85 -39.50 16.55
CA ARG A 41 -13.24 -38.99 16.58
C ARG A 41 -13.96 -39.16 17.92
N ASN A 42 -13.67 -40.24 18.65
CA ASN A 42 -14.28 -40.53 19.95
C ASN A 42 -13.94 -39.50 21.04
N LEU A 43 -12.84 -38.75 20.89
CA LEU A 43 -12.39 -37.76 21.88
C LEU A 43 -12.86 -36.34 21.56
N TYR A 44 -12.83 -35.94 20.29
CA TYR A 44 -13.06 -34.55 19.89
C TYR A 44 -14.51 -34.23 19.50
N GLY A 45 -15.33 -35.26 19.25
CA GLY A 45 -16.69 -35.09 18.74
C GLY A 45 -16.73 -34.76 17.25
N GLY A 46 -17.82 -35.14 16.59
CA GLY A 46 -17.97 -34.96 15.13
C GLY A 46 -18.07 -33.48 14.71
N ALA A 47 -18.70 -32.65 15.55
CA ALA A 47 -18.91 -31.23 15.23
C ALA A 47 -17.58 -30.45 15.13
N LEU A 48 -16.66 -30.65 16.08
CA LEU A 48 -15.35 -29.98 16.09
C LEU A 48 -14.51 -30.36 14.88
N ILE A 49 -14.50 -31.65 14.53
CA ILE A 49 -13.77 -32.17 13.36
C ILE A 49 -14.34 -31.58 12.06
N ASN A 50 -15.67 -31.52 11.94
CA ASN A 50 -16.32 -30.94 10.76
C ASN A 50 -16.07 -29.43 10.66
N ALA A 51 -16.06 -28.70 11.79
CA ALA A 51 -15.71 -27.30 11.82
C ALA A 51 -14.25 -27.08 11.38
N HIS A 52 -13.31 -27.84 11.94
CA HIS A 52 -11.89 -27.79 11.56
C HIS A 52 -11.69 -28.06 10.05
N LEU A 53 -12.34 -29.09 9.52
CA LEU A 53 -12.32 -29.41 8.10
C LEU A 53 -12.89 -28.28 7.23
N SER A 54 -14.03 -27.70 7.64
CA SER A 54 -14.67 -26.61 6.91
C SER A 54 -13.76 -25.38 6.84
N PHE A 55 -13.14 -25.00 7.96
CA PHE A 55 -12.19 -23.88 7.97
C PHE A 55 -10.91 -24.20 7.20
N CYS A 56 -10.44 -25.45 7.15
CA CYS A 56 -9.33 -25.83 6.27
C CYS A 56 -9.69 -25.62 4.78
N VAL A 57 -10.90 -25.99 4.36
CA VAL A 57 -11.37 -25.79 2.97
C VAL A 57 -11.54 -24.31 2.65
N ILE A 58 -12.19 -23.55 3.54
CA ILE A 58 -12.35 -22.09 3.39
C ILE A 58 -10.97 -21.41 3.32
N SER A 59 -10.05 -21.79 4.21
CA SER A 59 -8.68 -21.27 4.23
C SER A 59 -7.94 -21.57 2.93
N ALA A 60 -8.10 -22.77 2.37
CA ALA A 60 -7.51 -23.13 1.09
C ALA A 60 -8.05 -22.26 -0.05
N PHE A 61 -9.36 -22.06 -0.09
CA PHE A 61 -9.98 -21.19 -1.08
C PHE A 61 -9.46 -19.75 -0.97
N VAL A 62 -9.50 -19.17 0.24
CA VAL A 62 -9.00 -17.81 0.50
C VAL A 62 -7.52 -17.69 0.14
N PHE A 63 -6.70 -18.69 0.48
CA PHE A 63 -5.29 -18.72 0.15
C PHE A 63 -5.05 -18.68 -1.37
N PHE A 64 -5.62 -19.60 -2.14
CA PHE A 64 -5.34 -19.71 -3.57
C PHE A 64 -5.94 -18.58 -4.39
N PHE A 65 -7.17 -18.15 -4.07
CA PHE A 65 -7.90 -17.20 -4.91
C PHE A 65 -7.75 -15.74 -4.49
N LEU A 66 -7.53 -15.46 -3.19
CA LEU A 66 -7.43 -14.09 -2.70
C LEU A 66 -5.99 -13.75 -2.34
N SER A 67 -5.39 -14.48 -1.39
CA SER A 67 -4.09 -14.10 -0.82
C SER A 67 -2.94 -14.30 -1.78
N ALA A 68 -2.83 -15.48 -2.41
CA ALA A 68 -1.78 -15.77 -3.39
C ALA A 68 -1.86 -14.85 -4.62
N VAL A 69 -3.09 -14.58 -5.10
CA VAL A 69 -3.32 -13.62 -6.19
C VAL A 69 -2.87 -12.23 -5.79
N THR A 70 -3.24 -11.76 -4.60
CA THR A 70 -2.87 -10.42 -4.11
C THR A 70 -1.35 -10.30 -3.92
N TRP A 71 -0.69 -11.32 -3.39
CA TRP A 71 0.76 -11.35 -3.21
C TRP A 71 1.51 -11.40 -4.54
N PHE A 72 1.05 -12.22 -5.49
CA PHE A 72 1.61 -12.26 -6.84
C PHE A 72 1.38 -10.93 -7.58
N TRP A 73 0.21 -10.33 -7.40
CA TRP A 73 -0.12 -9.04 -7.98
C TRP A 73 0.75 -7.92 -7.41
N SER A 74 1.00 -7.96 -6.10
CA SER A 74 1.96 -7.07 -5.42
C SER A 74 3.38 -7.23 -5.96
N PHE A 75 3.82 -8.48 -6.18
CA PHE A 75 5.14 -8.77 -6.74
C PHE A 75 5.31 -8.24 -8.17
N LYS A 76 4.33 -8.47 -9.06
CA LYS A 76 4.46 -8.18 -10.49
C LYS A 76 4.11 -6.74 -10.88
N TYR A 77 3.12 -6.12 -10.21
CA TYR A 77 2.50 -4.88 -10.70
C TYR A 77 2.60 -3.70 -9.73
N ALA A 78 3.27 -3.83 -8.59
CA ALA A 78 3.48 -2.68 -7.71
C ALA A 78 4.67 -1.85 -8.20
N SER A 79 4.39 -0.63 -8.66
CA SER A 79 5.44 0.34 -9.05
C SER A 79 6.07 0.99 -7.83
N ASN A 80 5.29 1.18 -6.76
CA ASN A 80 5.69 1.92 -5.57
C ASN A 80 5.81 0.99 -4.36
N HIS A 81 6.76 1.28 -3.47
CA HIS A 81 6.99 0.52 -2.24
C HIS A 81 5.77 0.50 -1.32
N ALA A 82 5.12 1.66 -1.12
CA ALA A 82 3.92 1.76 -0.29
C ALA A 82 2.74 0.92 -0.82
N GLU A 83 2.54 0.94 -2.15
CA GLU A 83 1.50 0.13 -2.79
C GLU A 83 1.77 -1.37 -2.67
N ARG A 84 3.04 -1.77 -2.77
CA ARG A 84 3.47 -3.16 -2.57
C ARG A 84 3.15 -3.63 -1.16
N ILE A 85 3.55 -2.86 -0.15
CA ILE A 85 3.28 -3.18 1.26
C ILE A 85 1.78 -3.28 1.50
N TRP A 86 1.00 -2.29 1.04
CA TRP A 86 -0.44 -2.30 1.21
C TRP A 86 -1.09 -3.58 0.67
N ARG A 87 -0.77 -3.97 -0.58
CA ARG A 87 -1.30 -5.19 -1.18
C ARG A 87 -0.86 -6.44 -0.41
N LEU A 88 0.38 -6.50 0.07
CA LEU A 88 0.84 -7.62 0.90
C LEU A 88 0.06 -7.70 2.21
N SER A 89 -0.18 -6.57 2.86
CA SER A 89 -0.98 -6.45 4.06
C SER A 89 -2.41 -6.93 3.82
N VAL A 90 -3.07 -6.50 2.74
CA VAL A 90 -4.44 -6.95 2.43
C VAL A 90 -4.52 -8.47 2.31
N GLY A 91 -3.60 -9.11 1.59
CA GLY A 91 -3.55 -10.58 1.51
C GLY A 91 -3.30 -11.24 2.87
N LEU A 92 -2.48 -10.61 3.72
CA LEU A 92 -2.23 -11.10 5.08
C LEU A 92 -3.46 -11.00 5.99
N TRP A 93 -4.26 -9.93 5.87
CA TRP A 93 -5.50 -9.74 6.62
C TRP A 93 -6.52 -10.83 6.29
N PHE A 94 -6.66 -11.19 5.00
CA PHE A 94 -7.52 -12.30 4.60
C PHE A 94 -7.09 -13.62 5.24
N MET A 95 -5.78 -13.91 5.28
CA MET A 95 -5.28 -15.10 5.95
C MET A 95 -5.50 -15.04 7.47
N PHE A 96 -5.27 -13.89 8.09
CA PHE A 96 -5.50 -13.71 9.53
C PHE A 96 -6.96 -14.01 9.91
N LEU A 97 -7.92 -13.42 9.19
CA LEU A 97 -9.35 -13.52 9.51
C LEU A 97 -9.97 -14.88 9.16
N PHE A 98 -9.61 -15.47 8.02
CA PHE A 98 -10.27 -16.68 7.52
C PHE A 98 -9.51 -17.97 7.82
N ARG A 99 -8.21 -17.88 8.11
CA ARG A 99 -7.36 -19.02 8.49
C ARG A 99 -6.93 -18.92 9.94
N ASP A 100 -6.10 -17.93 10.29
CA ASP A 100 -5.33 -18.02 11.52
C ASP A 100 -6.20 -17.96 12.78
N LEU A 101 -7.16 -17.02 12.81
CA LEU A 101 -8.05 -16.82 13.94
C LEU A 101 -9.04 -17.99 14.13
N PRO A 102 -9.78 -18.46 13.11
CA PRO A 102 -10.70 -19.59 13.28
C PRO A 102 -9.99 -20.90 13.64
N LEU A 103 -8.86 -21.20 13.00
CA LEU A 103 -8.09 -22.42 13.30
C LEU A 103 -7.50 -22.38 14.71
N LEU A 104 -6.98 -21.22 15.16
CA LEU A 104 -6.49 -21.08 16.52
C LEU A 104 -7.60 -21.35 17.54
N ILE A 105 -8.80 -20.78 17.34
CA ILE A 105 -9.93 -21.00 18.27
C ILE A 105 -10.28 -22.49 18.33
N ILE A 106 -10.39 -23.16 17.18
CA ILE A 106 -10.77 -24.58 17.13
C ILE A 106 -9.70 -25.48 17.74
N GLU A 107 -8.42 -25.27 17.42
CA GLU A 107 -7.32 -26.05 18.00
C GLU A 107 -7.17 -25.77 19.50
N THR A 108 -7.40 -24.54 19.95
CA THR A 108 -7.44 -24.22 21.39
C THR A 108 -8.56 -24.97 22.09
N GLN A 109 -9.76 -25.04 21.49
CA GLN A 109 -10.86 -25.85 22.03
C GLN A 109 -10.52 -27.35 22.06
N ALA A 110 -9.90 -27.87 21.00
CA ALA A 110 -9.42 -29.26 20.95
C ALA A 110 -8.41 -29.54 22.08
N PHE A 111 -7.49 -28.60 22.30
CA PHE A 111 -6.49 -28.67 23.37
C PHE A 111 -7.11 -28.67 24.76
N LEU A 112 -8.08 -27.79 25.03
CA LEU A 112 -8.79 -27.73 26.30
C LEU A 112 -9.52 -29.04 26.63
N LEU A 113 -10.03 -29.75 25.62
CA LEU A 113 -10.72 -31.02 25.80
C LEU A 113 -9.79 -32.20 26.10
N THR A 114 -8.61 -32.26 25.47
CA THR A 114 -7.70 -33.41 25.62
C THR A 114 -6.56 -33.20 26.60
N GLY A 115 -6.28 -31.95 26.97
CA GLY A 115 -5.09 -31.55 27.71
C GLY A 115 -3.81 -31.75 26.91
N TRP A 116 -2.69 -31.36 27.53
CA TRP A 116 -1.36 -31.51 26.95
C TRP A 116 -0.89 -32.97 27.02
N ARG A 117 -0.68 -33.60 25.87
CA ARG A 117 -0.23 -35.00 25.78
C ARG A 117 1.15 -35.05 25.14
N ASN A 118 2.15 -34.62 25.93
CA ASN A 118 3.59 -34.62 25.65
C ASN A 118 3.99 -35.30 24.33
N GLY A 119 4.05 -34.51 23.25
CA GLY A 119 4.56 -34.92 21.95
C GLY A 119 3.51 -35.41 20.95
N SER A 120 2.23 -35.16 21.17
CA SER A 120 1.22 -35.44 20.16
C SER A 120 1.34 -34.47 18.97
N PHE A 121 0.99 -34.94 17.76
CA PHE A 121 0.99 -34.09 16.57
C PHE A 121 0.06 -32.88 16.71
N ALA A 122 -1.05 -33.03 17.46
CA ALA A 122 -1.98 -31.94 17.74
C ALA A 122 -1.32 -30.82 18.56
N ASP A 123 -0.45 -31.15 19.52
CA ASP A 123 0.27 -30.15 20.32
C ASP A 123 1.26 -29.36 19.44
N ALA A 124 1.96 -30.06 18.52
CA ALA A 124 2.87 -29.41 17.57
C ALA A 124 2.12 -28.51 16.57
N SER A 125 0.95 -28.96 16.08
CA SER A 125 0.06 -28.15 15.22
C SER A 125 -0.38 -26.88 15.94
N LEU A 126 -0.81 -26.99 17.20
CA LEU A 126 -1.23 -25.85 18.01
C LEU A 126 -0.11 -24.83 18.20
N ILE A 127 1.11 -25.28 18.53
CA ILE A 127 2.28 -24.38 18.66
C ILE A 127 2.53 -23.65 17.33
N LEU A 128 2.52 -24.38 16.22
CA LEU A 128 2.69 -23.78 14.90
C LEU A 128 1.59 -22.74 14.62
N GLN A 129 0.35 -23.05 14.97
CA GLN A 129 -0.80 -22.16 14.80
C GLN A 129 -0.68 -20.90 15.66
N ILE A 130 -0.17 -21.00 16.89
CA ILE A 130 0.13 -19.84 17.74
C ILE A 130 1.22 -18.97 17.09
N ILE A 131 2.28 -19.55 16.54
CA ILE A 131 3.35 -18.80 15.85
C ILE A 131 2.77 -18.04 14.65
N PHE A 132 1.97 -18.72 13.82
CA PHE A 132 1.29 -18.08 12.69
C PHE A 132 0.39 -16.94 13.16
N PHE A 133 -0.46 -17.18 14.14
CA PHE A 133 -1.39 -16.20 14.68
C PHE A 133 -0.67 -14.98 15.26
N VAL A 134 0.36 -15.16 16.08
CA VAL A 134 1.11 -14.04 16.65
C VAL A 134 1.79 -13.23 15.54
N GLY A 135 2.41 -13.90 14.57
CA GLY A 135 3.04 -13.23 13.43
C GLY A 135 2.05 -12.41 12.61
N SER A 136 0.89 -13.00 12.25
CA SER A 136 -0.12 -12.31 11.46
C SER A 136 -0.90 -11.26 12.25
N ALA A 137 -1.13 -11.46 13.55
CA ALA A 137 -1.73 -10.47 14.44
C ALA A 137 -0.84 -9.23 14.59
N LEU A 138 0.47 -9.42 14.83
CA LEU A 138 1.42 -8.31 14.92
C LEU A 138 1.50 -7.53 13.61
N ALA A 139 1.60 -8.23 12.48
CA ALA A 139 1.64 -7.59 11.17
C ALA A 139 0.32 -6.87 10.82
N SER A 140 -0.82 -7.45 11.19
CA SER A 140 -2.12 -6.77 11.02
C SER A 140 -2.20 -5.53 11.90
N TRP A 141 -1.79 -5.64 13.18
CA TRP A 141 -1.78 -4.53 14.12
C TRP A 141 -0.87 -3.38 13.68
N THR A 142 0.34 -3.68 13.20
CA THR A 142 1.26 -2.64 12.70
C THR A 142 0.68 -1.92 11.48
N THR A 143 0.00 -2.65 10.58
CA THR A 143 -0.65 -2.02 9.43
C THR A 143 -1.82 -1.13 9.85
N ILE A 144 -2.64 -1.55 10.81
CA ILE A 144 -3.71 -0.72 11.39
C ILE A 144 -3.13 0.55 12.02
N ALA A 145 -2.09 0.40 12.85
CA ALA A 145 -1.45 1.52 13.51
C ALA A 145 -0.86 2.52 12.50
N TRP A 146 -0.25 2.03 11.42
CA TRP A 146 0.27 2.86 10.35
C TRP A 146 -0.84 3.64 9.62
N TYR A 147 -1.96 2.97 9.30
CA TYR A 147 -3.13 3.64 8.72
C TYR A 147 -3.73 4.69 9.63
N LEU A 148 -3.87 4.37 10.93
CA LEU A 148 -4.41 5.28 11.92
C LEU A 148 -3.50 6.49 12.11
N ALA A 149 -2.18 6.30 12.15
CA ALA A 149 -1.22 7.39 12.22
C ALA A 149 -1.33 8.33 11.02
N GLY A 150 -1.35 7.79 9.80
CA GLY A 150 -1.51 8.60 8.59
C GLY A 150 -2.88 9.29 8.51
N PHE A 151 -3.93 8.68 9.04
CA PHE A 151 -5.25 9.32 9.16
C PHE A 151 -5.22 10.49 10.14
N LEU A 152 -4.65 10.28 11.35
CA LEU A 152 -4.52 11.31 12.36
C LEU A 152 -3.66 12.48 11.88
N GLU A 153 -2.57 12.22 11.16
CA GLU A 153 -1.72 13.26 10.57
C GLU A 153 -2.50 14.13 9.58
N ARG A 154 -3.37 13.54 8.74
CA ARG A 154 -4.21 14.32 7.81
C ARG A 154 -5.27 15.15 8.51
N GLN A 155 -5.89 14.60 9.55
CA GLN A 155 -6.98 15.26 10.28
C GLN A 155 -6.47 16.33 11.25
N LEU A 156 -5.37 16.06 11.96
CA LEU A 156 -4.82 16.94 13.01
C LEU A 156 -3.67 17.80 12.49
N GLY A 157 -2.92 17.35 11.48
CA GLY A 157 -1.73 18.06 10.97
C GLY A 157 -2.05 19.32 10.17
N SER A 158 -3.28 19.50 9.68
CA SER A 158 -3.71 20.77 9.05
C SER A 158 -4.04 21.88 10.05
N ALA A 159 -4.14 21.58 11.36
CA ALA A 159 -4.64 22.54 12.34
C ALA A 159 -3.55 23.38 13.03
N ALA A 160 -2.27 23.12 12.78
CA ALA A 160 -1.18 23.95 13.26
C ALA A 160 -0.44 24.54 12.06
N PRO A 161 -0.83 25.74 11.57
CA PRO A 161 0.22 26.64 11.14
C PRO A 161 1.15 26.73 12.33
N VAL A 162 2.30 26.06 12.26
CA VAL A 162 3.41 26.36 13.14
C VAL A 162 3.65 27.83 12.86
N ASP A 163 3.17 28.65 13.77
CA ASP A 163 3.36 30.07 13.78
C ASP A 163 4.87 30.25 13.91
N ARG A 164 5.55 30.22 12.76
CA ARG A 164 6.90 30.73 12.56
C ARG A 164 6.89 32.26 12.65
N GLU A 165 5.82 32.84 13.18
CA GLU A 165 5.75 34.21 13.60
C GLU A 165 6.43 34.34 14.97
N GLY A 166 7.60 34.99 14.98
CA GLY A 166 8.06 35.64 16.21
C GLY A 166 9.48 35.34 16.68
N LYS A 167 10.23 34.42 16.06
CA LYS A 167 11.69 34.39 16.27
C LYS A 167 12.43 34.22 14.96
N SER A 168 12.47 35.32 14.21
CA SER A 168 13.61 35.63 13.36
C SER A 168 14.83 35.80 14.28
N ASP A 169 15.33 34.69 14.83
CA ASP A 169 16.73 34.61 15.16
C ASP A 169 17.41 34.70 13.80
N LYS A 170 17.71 35.94 13.39
CA LYS A 170 18.73 36.24 12.41
C LYS A 170 19.97 35.55 12.95
N ILE A 171 20.20 34.30 12.58
CA ILE A 171 21.52 33.70 12.71
C ILE A 171 22.40 34.70 11.96
N PRO A 172 23.31 35.42 12.64
CA PRO A 172 24.17 36.37 11.95
C PRO A 172 24.99 35.50 11.00
N MET A 173 24.61 35.50 9.71
CA MET A 173 25.45 34.91 8.69
C MET A 173 26.77 35.64 8.80
N ALA A 174 27.85 34.89 9.04
CA ALA A 174 29.18 35.45 9.03
C ALA A 174 29.33 36.25 7.72
N PRO A 175 29.83 37.49 7.77
CA PRO A 175 29.85 38.38 6.61
C PRO A 175 30.55 37.78 5.39
N GLN A 176 31.43 36.79 5.62
CA GLN A 176 32.08 36.01 4.58
C GLN A 176 31.11 35.18 3.73
N VAL A 177 30.08 34.58 4.34
CA VAL A 177 29.07 33.78 3.63
C VAL A 177 28.16 34.68 2.79
N CYS A 178 27.78 35.85 3.31
CA CYS A 178 27.03 36.84 2.53
C CYS A 178 27.84 37.38 1.34
N MET A 179 29.14 37.64 1.52
CA MET A 179 30.00 38.08 0.42
C MET A 179 30.22 36.97 -0.62
N GLN A 180 30.38 35.71 -0.19
CA GLN A 180 30.52 34.59 -1.12
C GLN A 180 29.24 34.34 -1.92
N LEU A 181 28.07 34.46 -1.26
CA LEU A 181 26.79 34.30 -1.94
C LEU A 181 26.51 35.47 -2.90
N ALA A 182 26.84 36.71 -2.52
CA ALA A 182 26.76 37.87 -3.39
C ALA A 182 27.70 37.74 -4.60
N ALA A 183 28.96 37.35 -4.38
CA ALA A 183 29.93 37.13 -5.45
C ALA A 183 29.54 35.98 -6.39
N ALA A 184 28.93 34.93 -5.87
CA ALA A 184 28.41 33.82 -6.68
C ALA A 184 27.18 34.23 -7.53
N THR A 185 26.48 35.30 -7.14
CA THR A 185 25.32 35.80 -7.90
C THR A 185 25.73 36.71 -9.06
N GLU A 186 26.88 37.37 -8.95
CA GLU A 186 27.35 38.32 -9.98
C GLU A 186 27.98 37.64 -11.19
N HIS A 187 28.55 36.44 -11.05
CA HIS A 187 29.11 35.66 -12.16
C HIS A 187 28.58 34.23 -12.12
N PRO A 188 27.39 33.95 -12.70
CA PRO A 188 26.99 32.57 -12.92
C PRO A 188 28.04 31.93 -13.83
N PRO A 189 28.80 30.92 -13.36
CA PRO A 189 29.66 30.18 -14.26
C PRO A 189 28.75 29.63 -15.36
N SER A 190 29.14 29.81 -16.62
CA SER A 190 28.48 29.17 -17.75
C SER A 190 28.63 27.66 -17.56
N LEU A 191 27.66 27.07 -16.86
CA LEU A 191 27.54 25.63 -16.75
C LEU A 191 27.46 25.12 -18.19
N PRO A 192 28.28 24.13 -18.58
CA PRO A 192 28.11 23.50 -19.87
C PRO A 192 26.66 23.03 -19.93
N ILE A 193 25.94 23.52 -20.94
CA ILE A 193 24.59 23.06 -21.31
C ILE A 193 24.77 21.61 -21.73
N GLN A 194 24.83 20.72 -20.73
CA GLN A 194 24.67 19.31 -20.95
C GLN A 194 23.16 19.15 -20.96
N ASP A 195 22.60 19.04 -22.17
CA ASP A 195 21.19 18.73 -22.42
C ASP A 195 20.86 17.41 -21.72
N MET A 196 20.55 17.51 -20.42
CA MET A 196 19.85 16.45 -19.72
C MET A 196 18.44 16.43 -20.27
N HIS A 197 18.27 15.68 -21.34
CA HIS A 197 16.98 15.14 -21.72
C HIS A 197 16.50 14.21 -20.60
N TYR A 198 15.94 14.81 -19.55
CA TYR A 198 15.07 14.09 -18.65
C TYR A 198 13.87 13.65 -19.50
N ILE A 199 13.87 12.37 -19.88
CA ILE A 199 12.67 11.71 -20.36
C ILE A 199 11.72 11.69 -19.16
N LEU A 200 10.90 12.74 -19.04
CA LEU A 200 9.77 12.79 -18.13
C LEU A 200 8.78 11.73 -18.65
N ALA A 201 8.95 10.50 -18.15
CA ALA A 201 8.14 9.36 -18.57
C ALA A 201 6.67 9.47 -18.12
N ASN A 202 6.28 10.52 -17.40
CA ASN A 202 4.91 10.77 -17.03
C ASN A 202 4.57 12.26 -17.21
N PRO A 203 3.67 12.62 -18.13
CA PRO A 203 3.12 13.97 -18.16
C PRO A 203 2.32 14.22 -16.85
N PRO A 204 2.35 15.45 -16.31
CA PRO A 204 1.52 15.80 -15.17
C PRO A 204 0.05 15.56 -15.53
N ARG A 205 -0.62 14.69 -14.76
CA ARG A 205 -2.08 14.54 -14.81
C ARG A 205 -2.67 15.92 -14.53
N GLN A 206 -3.29 16.51 -15.54
CA GLN A 206 -4.16 17.66 -15.34
C GLN A 206 -5.27 17.21 -14.41
N ALA A 207 -5.27 17.72 -13.18
CA ALA A 207 -6.42 17.64 -12.30
C ALA A 207 -7.52 18.46 -12.97
N THR A 208 -8.39 17.79 -13.70
CA THR A 208 -9.67 18.35 -14.10
C THR A 208 -10.44 18.61 -12.83
N SER A 209 -10.57 19.90 -12.48
CA SER A 209 -11.55 20.37 -11.50
C SER A 209 -12.90 19.82 -11.92
N ALA A 210 -13.38 18.79 -11.22
CA ALA A 210 -14.72 18.29 -11.37
C ALA A 210 -15.66 19.39 -10.87
N GLU A 211 -16.25 20.13 -11.81
CA GLU A 211 -17.46 20.91 -11.54
C GLU A 211 -18.49 19.97 -10.91
N ASN A 212 -19.01 20.36 -9.74
CA ASN A 212 -20.13 19.69 -9.09
C ASN A 212 -21.32 19.63 -10.04
N PRO A 213 -21.77 18.45 -10.51
CA PRO A 213 -23.04 18.37 -11.17
C PRO A 213 -24.12 18.47 -10.08
N SER A 214 -24.93 19.52 -10.17
CA SER A 214 -26.13 19.68 -9.37
C SER A 214 -27.05 18.49 -9.61
N TRP A 215 -27.19 17.63 -8.60
CA TRP A 215 -28.20 16.57 -8.59
C TRP A 215 -29.56 17.17 -8.24
N SER A 216 -30.20 17.78 -9.22
CA SER A 216 -31.64 18.01 -9.22
C SER A 216 -32.19 17.50 -10.55
N ASN A 217 -33.22 16.65 -10.45
CA ASN A 217 -34.00 16.02 -11.52
C ASN A 217 -33.55 14.58 -11.88
N LEU A 218 -33.96 13.63 -11.04
CA LEU A 218 -34.17 12.24 -11.44
C LEU A 218 -35.66 12.05 -11.77
N PRO A 219 -36.04 11.71 -13.02
CA PRO A 219 -37.33 11.10 -13.30
C PRO A 219 -37.27 9.63 -12.88
N SER A 220 -38.18 9.24 -12.00
CA SER A 220 -38.56 7.86 -11.79
C SER A 220 -39.22 7.34 -13.07
N ASP A 221 -38.57 6.41 -13.78
CA ASP A 221 -39.20 5.21 -14.33
C ASP A 221 -38.24 4.37 -15.21
N PHE A 222 -38.51 3.06 -15.18
CA PHE A 222 -38.13 1.97 -16.11
C PHE A 222 -36.97 1.02 -15.79
N ASN A 223 -37.43 -0.20 -15.44
CA ASN A 223 -36.80 -1.50 -15.63
C ASN A 223 -36.42 -1.79 -17.10
N ALA A 224 -35.33 -2.54 -17.29
CA ALA A 224 -35.19 -3.76 -18.10
C ALA A 224 -33.85 -3.84 -18.85
N ALA A 225 -33.32 -5.06 -18.88
CA ALA A 225 -32.04 -5.47 -19.43
C ALA A 225 -31.95 -5.38 -20.97
N ALA A 226 -30.75 -5.10 -21.50
CA ALA A 226 -30.21 -5.76 -22.69
C ALA A 226 -28.75 -5.35 -22.95
N PHE A 227 -27.98 -6.35 -23.39
CA PHE A 227 -26.65 -6.26 -23.99
C PHE A 227 -26.62 -5.37 -25.23
N ALA A 228 -25.56 -4.55 -25.42
CA ALA A 228 -24.99 -4.23 -26.73
C ALA A 228 -23.63 -3.50 -26.60
N ALA A 229 -22.78 -3.72 -27.61
CA ALA A 229 -21.39 -3.31 -27.78
C ALA A 229 -21.16 -1.77 -27.89
N PRO A 230 -19.90 -1.28 -27.72
CA PRO A 230 -19.60 0.14 -27.82
C PRO A 230 -19.40 0.60 -29.28
N PRO A 231 -19.84 1.83 -29.65
CA PRO A 231 -19.51 2.44 -30.94
C PRO A 231 -18.16 3.18 -30.91
N PRO A 232 -17.48 3.33 -32.06
CA PRO A 232 -16.30 4.17 -32.22
C PRO A 232 -16.69 5.61 -32.65
N HIS A 233 -15.67 6.49 -32.69
CA HIS A 233 -15.56 7.83 -33.33
C HIS A 233 -15.20 8.96 -32.34
N THR A 234 -13.93 9.36 -32.31
CA THR A 234 -13.33 10.53 -33.03
C THR A 234 -14.01 11.87 -32.74
N ALA A 235 -13.30 12.72 -31.99
CA ALA A 235 -13.43 14.17 -32.05
C ALA A 235 -12.04 14.81 -31.98
N SER A 236 -11.64 15.43 -33.09
CA SER A 236 -10.55 16.37 -33.21
C SER A 236 -11.04 17.77 -32.82
N VAL A 237 -10.35 18.45 -31.90
CA VAL A 237 -10.40 19.91 -31.83
C VAL A 237 -8.97 20.43 -31.76
N HIS A 238 -8.66 21.22 -32.77
CA HIS A 238 -7.42 21.92 -33.01
C HIS A 238 -7.58 23.32 -32.40
N GLN A 239 -6.80 23.66 -31.38
CA GLN A 239 -6.59 25.04 -30.98
C GLN A 239 -5.10 25.26 -30.71
N HIS A 240 -4.47 25.94 -31.66
CA HIS A 240 -3.12 26.47 -31.56
C HIS A 240 -3.10 27.59 -30.51
N ASN A 241 -2.44 27.35 -29.39
CA ASN A 241 -1.86 28.41 -28.55
C ASN A 241 -0.39 28.08 -28.38
N VAL A 242 0.47 28.84 -29.08
CA VAL A 242 1.91 28.75 -28.94
C VAL A 242 2.29 29.41 -27.61
N SER A 243 2.35 28.60 -26.56
CA SER A 243 2.92 28.95 -25.27
C SER A 243 4.36 28.43 -25.28
N VAL A 244 5.35 29.32 -25.31
CA VAL A 244 6.76 28.94 -25.11
C VAL A 244 6.93 28.63 -23.62
N ARG A 245 7.03 27.34 -23.29
CA ARG A 245 7.39 26.86 -21.95
C ARG A 245 8.92 26.83 -21.84
N ASN A 246 9.48 27.49 -20.85
CA ASN A 246 10.83 27.19 -20.39
C ASN A 246 10.85 25.90 -19.56
N PHE A 247 12.01 25.24 -19.55
CA PHE A 247 12.25 23.85 -19.16
C PHE A 247 12.01 23.49 -17.67
N GLU A 248 11.49 24.40 -16.84
CA GLU A 248 11.27 24.18 -15.39
C GLU A 248 9.81 24.39 -14.93
N GLY A 249 8.83 24.28 -15.84
CA GLY A 249 7.43 24.07 -15.44
C GLY A 249 6.77 25.20 -14.63
N SER A 250 7.36 26.39 -14.52
CA SER A 250 6.77 27.52 -13.80
C SER A 250 5.94 28.40 -14.74
N ARG A 251 4.67 28.67 -14.39
CA ARG A 251 3.90 29.78 -14.97
C ARG A 251 4.36 31.07 -14.29
N LEU A 252 5.20 31.85 -14.97
CA LEU A 252 5.47 33.22 -14.57
C LEU A 252 4.30 34.10 -15.03
N VAL A 253 3.40 34.45 -14.11
CA VAL A 253 2.58 35.65 -14.24
C VAL A 253 3.40 36.79 -13.65
N GLY A 254 4.11 37.51 -14.52
CA GLY A 254 4.89 38.67 -14.12
C GLY A 254 3.99 39.87 -13.83
N ALA A 255 3.81 40.21 -12.56
CA ALA A 255 3.67 41.61 -12.17
C ALA A 255 5.07 42.13 -11.86
N LYS A 256 5.47 43.20 -12.56
CA LYS A 256 6.76 43.88 -12.37
C LYS A 256 6.96 44.21 -10.88
N ASN A 257 8.04 43.68 -10.30
CA ASN A 257 8.75 44.17 -9.11
C ASN A 257 8.65 43.41 -7.78
N ASP A 258 8.30 42.12 -7.72
CA ASP A 258 8.65 41.32 -6.52
C ASP A 258 8.76 39.82 -6.83
N LEU A 259 9.98 39.32 -6.96
CA LEU A 259 10.29 37.88 -7.06
C LEU A 259 10.64 37.35 -5.66
N ARG A 260 9.69 36.70 -5.00
CA ARG A 260 9.97 35.82 -3.85
C ARG A 260 10.16 34.39 -4.34
N ALA A 261 11.29 33.78 -3.97
CA ALA A 261 11.53 32.36 -4.17
C ALA A 261 10.63 31.55 -3.22
N LEU A 262 9.70 30.78 -3.79
CA LEU A 262 9.01 29.70 -3.08
C LEU A 262 9.89 28.46 -3.16
N ALA A 263 10.32 27.94 -2.00
CA ALA A 263 11.05 26.68 -1.93
C ALA A 263 10.11 25.53 -2.35
N SER A 264 10.60 24.69 -3.26
CA SER A 264 9.89 23.48 -3.71
C SER A 264 9.83 22.48 -2.57
N GLU A 265 8.63 22.24 -2.07
CA GLU A 265 8.30 21.26 -1.04
C GLU A 265 8.08 19.89 -1.70
N ASP A 266 9.14 19.32 -2.27
CA ASP A 266 9.10 18.02 -2.95
C ASP A 266 9.73 16.94 -2.08
N ASP A 267 9.01 16.46 -1.06
CA ASP A 267 9.07 15.04 -0.64
C ASP A 267 7.82 14.58 0.15
N VAL A 268 6.64 15.11 -0.20
CA VAL A 268 5.35 14.62 0.31
C VAL A 268 4.52 14.16 -0.88
N GLY A 269 4.87 12.99 -1.41
CA GLY A 269 4.01 12.33 -2.39
C GLY A 269 2.65 12.07 -1.75
N PRO A 270 1.52 12.53 -2.34
CA PRO A 270 0.21 12.26 -1.80
C PRO A 270 -0.01 10.74 -1.81
N HIS A 271 -0.10 10.15 -0.63
CA HIS A 271 -0.62 8.80 -0.47
C HIS A 271 -1.98 8.71 -1.19
N PRO A 272 -2.25 7.65 -1.96
CA PRO A 272 -3.52 7.53 -2.66
C PRO A 272 -4.65 7.64 -1.64
N ALA A 273 -5.53 8.61 -1.85
CA ALA A 273 -6.80 8.70 -1.15
C ALA A 273 -7.61 7.46 -1.53
N VAL A 274 -7.74 6.53 -0.59
CA VAL A 274 -8.69 5.42 -0.71
C VAL A 274 -9.92 5.85 0.10
N ILE A 275 -11.04 6.02 -0.61
CA ILE A 275 -12.39 6.12 -0.06
C ILE A 275 -12.82 4.72 0.38
#